data_AF-A0AAW1ZXJ7-F1
#
_entry.id   AF-A0AAW1ZXJ7-F1
#
_cell.length_a   1.000
_cell.length_b   1.000
_cell.length_c   1.000
_cell.angle_alpha   90.00
_cell.angle_beta   90.00
_cell.angle_gamma   90.00
#
_symmetry.space_group_name_H-M   'P 1'
#
loop_
_entity.id
_entity.type
_entity.pdbx_description
1 polymer ?
#
loop_
_entity_poly.entity_id
_entity_poly.type
_entity_poly.pdbx_seq_one_letter_code
_entity_poly.pdbx_strand_id
1 'polypeptide(L)'
;MPLGEDGHSWKKKTSSIKEIYDFKEVLGTGAFSEVVLAEEKRTRKLVAIKCIPKKALEGKENSIENEIAVLHKIKHANIVSLEDIFECKSHLYLVMQLVSGGELFDRIVEKGFYTEKDASKLIQQILDAVKYLHDMGIVHRDLKPENLLYYSMDEDSKIMISDFGLSKIEGSGSVMSTACGTPGYVAPEVLAQKPYSKAVDCWSIGVIAYILLCGYPPFYDENDAKLFEQILKAEYEFDSPYWDDISDSAKDFIVHLMEKDPSQRYTCEQALQHPWIAGDTALDKNIHESVSAQIKKNFAKSKWKQAFNATAVVRHMRRLQLGTSQEGQMQSTLPSPCHGQLLLPEGEEEESSLRRENSGCSEGVSEGNDIQNCTYHVHPTSRV
;
A
#
# COMPACT_ATOMS: atom_id res chain seq x y z
N MET A 1 2.13 47.45 -15.61
CA MET A 1 1.59 46.63 -16.72
C MET A 1 0.98 45.39 -16.09
N PRO A 2 -0.11 44.81 -16.62
CA PRO A 2 -0.57 43.49 -16.20
C PRO A 2 0.52 42.45 -16.53
N LEU A 3 0.70 41.45 -15.67
CA LEU A 3 1.44 40.24 -16.03
C LEU A 3 0.54 39.39 -16.93
N GLY A 4 1.11 38.75 -17.96
CA GLY A 4 0.36 37.97 -18.92
C GLY A 4 -0.20 36.67 -18.33
N GLU A 5 -1.37 36.26 -18.82
CA GLU A 5 -1.92 34.92 -18.56
C GLU A 5 -1.19 33.86 -19.41
N ASP A 6 0.07 33.58 -19.09
CA ASP A 6 0.84 32.46 -19.66
C ASP A 6 0.30 31.13 -19.14
N GLY A 7 -0.89 30.76 -19.63
CA GLY A 7 -1.62 29.55 -19.27
C GLY A 7 -0.76 28.30 -19.50
N HIS A 8 -0.74 27.41 -18.51
CA HIS A 8 0.22 26.31 -18.38
C HIS A 8 0.46 25.51 -19.67
N SER A 9 1.58 25.83 -20.34
CA SER A 9 1.93 25.38 -21.72
C SER A 9 1.99 23.86 -21.93
N TRP A 10 2.01 23.06 -20.86
CA TRP A 10 1.99 21.60 -20.91
C TRP A 10 0.58 21.00 -20.97
N LYS A 11 -0.48 21.80 -20.79
CA LYS A 11 -1.87 21.31 -20.68
C LYS A 11 -2.70 21.68 -21.91
N LYS A 12 -3.07 20.68 -22.72
CA LYS A 12 -3.84 20.86 -23.96
C LYS A 12 -5.34 20.97 -23.66
N LYS A 13 -5.95 22.13 -23.92
CA LYS A 13 -7.41 22.31 -23.84
C LYS A 13 -8.09 21.54 -24.98
N THR A 14 -9.22 20.88 -24.72
CA THR A 14 -10.03 20.20 -25.75
C THR A 14 -11.53 20.29 -25.45
N SER A 15 -12.34 20.33 -26.50
CA SER A 15 -13.80 20.12 -26.46
C SER A 15 -14.14 18.69 -26.03
N SER A 16 -13.50 17.70 -26.64
CA SER A 16 -13.69 16.28 -26.37
C SER A 16 -12.41 15.50 -26.68
N ILE A 17 -11.92 14.72 -25.71
CA ILE A 17 -10.78 13.81 -25.92
C ILE A 17 -11.05 12.76 -27.03
N LYS A 18 -12.33 12.43 -27.25
CA LYS A 18 -12.78 11.48 -28.28
C LYS A 18 -12.68 12.02 -29.71
N GLU A 19 -12.35 13.31 -29.89
CA GLU A 19 -11.97 13.85 -31.20
C GLU A 19 -10.54 13.42 -31.59
N ILE A 20 -9.68 13.14 -30.61
CA ILE A 20 -8.25 12.86 -30.78
C ILE A 20 -7.96 11.36 -30.65
N TYR A 21 -8.63 10.68 -29.72
CA TYR A 21 -8.42 9.28 -29.39
C TYR A 21 -9.68 8.42 -29.60
N ASP A 22 -9.51 7.23 -30.18
CA ASP A 22 -10.51 6.16 -30.16
C ASP A 22 -10.40 5.39 -28.83
N PHE A 23 -11.40 5.50 -27.96
CA PHE A 23 -11.47 4.80 -26.67
C PHE A 23 -11.91 3.34 -26.87
N LYS A 24 -11.31 2.42 -26.12
CA LYS A 24 -11.56 0.98 -26.16
C LYS A 24 -11.99 0.47 -24.77
N GLU A 25 -11.47 -0.68 -24.33
CA GLU A 25 -11.74 -1.27 -23.03
C GLU A 25 -11.19 -0.46 -21.84
N VAL A 26 -11.84 -0.61 -20.69
CA VAL A 26 -11.35 -0.12 -19.39
C VAL A 26 -10.26 -1.06 -18.89
N LEU A 27 -9.07 -0.51 -18.64
CA LEU A 27 -7.92 -1.23 -18.07
C LEU A 27 -7.99 -1.27 -16.53
N GLY A 28 -8.59 -0.26 -15.89
CA GLY A 28 -8.77 -0.23 -14.44
C GLY A 28 -9.69 0.89 -13.97
N THR A 29 -10.19 0.78 -12.73
CA THR A 29 -11.06 1.78 -12.10
C THR A 29 -10.61 2.00 -10.65
N GLY A 30 -10.15 3.21 -10.34
CA GLY A 30 -9.85 3.67 -8.99
C GLY A 30 -11.04 4.40 -8.36
N ALA A 31 -10.88 4.90 -7.13
CA ALA A 31 -11.98 5.53 -6.39
C ALA A 31 -12.51 6.81 -7.07
N PHE A 32 -11.63 7.55 -7.77
CA PHE A 32 -11.96 8.82 -8.42
C PHE A 32 -11.46 8.94 -9.87
N SER A 33 -11.13 7.83 -10.53
CA SER A 33 -10.64 7.84 -11.92
C SER A 33 -10.81 6.50 -12.63
N GLU A 34 -10.96 6.53 -13.95
CA GLU A 34 -11.00 5.36 -14.82
C GLU A 34 -9.79 5.37 -15.77
N VAL A 35 -9.11 4.24 -15.96
CA VAL A 35 -8.00 4.09 -16.92
C VAL A 35 -8.51 3.30 -18.11
N VAL A 36 -8.43 3.89 -19.31
CA VAL A 36 -9.01 3.34 -20.54
C VAL A 36 -7.92 3.13 -21.59
N LEU A 37 -7.93 1.99 -22.29
CA LEU A 37 -7.09 1.79 -23.47
C LEU A 37 -7.61 2.70 -24.60
N ALA A 38 -6.73 3.45 -25.24
CA ALA A 38 -7.12 4.28 -26.37
C ALA A 38 -6.08 4.28 -27.49
N GLU A 39 -6.48 4.70 -28.68
CA GLU A 39 -5.64 4.78 -29.88
C GLU A 39 -5.65 6.21 -30.45
N GLU A 40 -4.49 6.85 -30.61
CA GLU A 40 -4.41 8.18 -31.23
C GLU A 40 -4.81 8.07 -32.71
N LYS A 41 -5.90 8.73 -33.10
CA LYS A 41 -6.50 8.61 -34.44
C LYS A 41 -5.53 8.87 -35.59
N ARG A 42 -4.60 9.80 -35.37
CA ARG A 42 -3.63 10.31 -36.35
C ARG A 42 -2.40 9.40 -36.53
N THR A 43 -1.92 8.74 -35.48
CA THR A 43 -0.69 7.91 -35.52
C THR A 43 -0.96 6.41 -35.38
N ARG A 44 -2.19 6.04 -34.98
CA ARG A 44 -2.59 4.68 -34.58
C ARG A 44 -1.80 4.12 -33.39
N LYS A 45 -1.13 4.99 -32.61
CA LYS A 45 -0.42 4.62 -31.38
C LYS A 45 -1.42 4.28 -30.26
N LEU A 46 -1.20 3.16 -29.58
CA LEU A 46 -1.94 2.78 -28.38
C LEU A 46 -1.36 3.45 -27.12
N VAL A 47 -2.24 3.90 -26.22
CA VAL A 47 -1.94 4.61 -24.97
C VAL A 47 -2.93 4.21 -23.87
N ALA A 48 -2.55 4.40 -22.60
CA ALA A 48 -3.47 4.32 -21.47
C ALA A 48 -3.90 5.73 -21.06
N ILE A 49 -5.20 6.02 -20.98
CA ILE A 49 -5.72 7.34 -20.61
C ILE A 49 -6.40 7.27 -19.25
N LYS A 50 -5.80 7.90 -18.23
CA LYS A 50 -6.41 8.07 -16.90
C LYS A 50 -7.35 9.28 -16.93
N CYS A 51 -8.65 8.98 -16.86
CA CYS A 51 -9.77 9.91 -16.94
C CYS A 51 -10.21 10.30 -15.53
N ILE A 52 -10.13 11.59 -15.20
CA ILE A 52 -10.32 12.12 -13.85
C ILE A 52 -11.43 13.19 -13.87
N PRO A 53 -12.59 12.96 -13.23
CA PRO A 53 -13.65 13.96 -13.15
C PRO A 53 -13.22 15.15 -12.30
N LYS A 54 -13.36 16.37 -12.82
CA LYS A 54 -12.95 17.60 -12.10
C LYS A 54 -13.63 17.81 -10.75
N LYS A 55 -14.83 17.25 -10.56
CA LYS A 55 -15.54 17.27 -9.27
C LYS A 55 -14.79 16.53 -8.14
N ALA A 56 -13.92 15.57 -8.47
CA ALA A 56 -13.05 14.93 -7.48
C ALA A 56 -11.80 15.76 -7.13
N LEU A 57 -11.58 16.86 -7.85
CA LEU A 57 -10.44 17.77 -7.73
C LEU A 57 -10.80 19.11 -7.08
N GLU A 58 -12.07 19.31 -6.76
CA GLU A 58 -12.64 20.56 -6.25
C GLU A 58 -11.99 20.96 -4.91
N GLY A 59 -11.39 22.16 -4.87
CA GLY A 59 -10.63 22.67 -3.72
C GLY A 59 -9.18 22.17 -3.62
N LYS A 60 -8.66 21.47 -4.64
CA LYS A 60 -7.28 20.95 -4.70
C LYS A 60 -6.52 21.38 -5.96
N GLU A 61 -7.17 22.05 -6.90
CA GLU A 61 -6.75 22.23 -8.30
C GLU A 61 -5.27 22.66 -8.42
N ASN A 62 -4.87 23.66 -7.63
CA ASN A 62 -3.50 24.18 -7.62
C ASN A 62 -2.44 23.16 -7.15
N SER A 63 -2.76 22.23 -6.23
CA SER A 63 -1.82 21.15 -5.84
C SER A 63 -1.65 20.17 -6.99
N ILE A 64 -2.75 19.87 -7.68
CA ILE A 64 -2.83 18.88 -8.75
C ILE A 64 -2.09 19.37 -10.00
N GLU A 65 -2.20 20.65 -10.35
CA GLU A 65 -1.42 21.23 -11.44
C GLU A 65 0.08 21.21 -11.17
N ASN A 66 0.51 21.48 -9.92
CA ASN A 66 1.91 21.37 -9.53
C ASN A 66 2.41 19.93 -9.58
N GLU A 67 1.62 18.96 -9.09
CA GLU A 67 1.95 17.54 -9.16
C GLU A 67 2.10 17.06 -10.61
N ILE A 68 1.12 17.35 -11.49
CA ILE A 68 1.19 16.99 -12.93
C ILE A 68 2.38 17.65 -13.65
N ALA A 69 2.69 18.90 -13.31
CA ALA A 69 3.86 19.60 -13.86
C ALA A 69 5.21 18.99 -13.40
N VAL A 70 5.20 18.18 -12.33
CA VAL A 70 6.33 17.33 -11.92
C VAL A 70 6.27 15.97 -12.63
N LEU A 71 5.08 15.34 -12.75
CA LEU A 71 4.93 14.06 -13.48
C LEU A 71 5.42 14.14 -14.93
N HIS A 72 5.12 15.23 -15.62
CA HIS A 72 5.52 15.43 -17.02
C HIS A 72 7.05 15.63 -17.20
N LYS A 73 7.80 15.79 -16.10
CA LYS A 73 9.27 15.84 -16.09
C LYS A 73 9.92 14.48 -15.78
N ILE A 74 9.18 13.55 -15.17
CA ILE A 74 9.66 12.19 -14.87
C ILE A 74 9.94 11.45 -16.16
N LYS A 75 11.19 10.98 -16.31
CA LYS A 75 11.64 10.12 -17.41
C LYS A 75 12.64 9.12 -16.87
N HIS A 76 12.18 7.89 -16.64
CA HIS A 76 13.00 6.79 -16.15
C HIS A 76 12.68 5.51 -16.94
N ALA A 77 13.64 4.58 -17.04
CA ALA A 77 13.46 3.35 -17.82
C ALA A 77 12.31 2.47 -17.27
N ASN A 78 12.11 2.47 -15.96
CA ASN A 78 11.18 1.62 -15.22
C ASN A 78 9.99 2.38 -14.60
N ILE A 79 9.61 3.53 -15.16
CA ILE A 79 8.44 4.31 -14.71
C ILE A 79 7.55 4.63 -15.91
N VAL A 80 6.23 4.50 -15.77
CA VAL A 80 5.26 4.81 -16.83
C VAL A 80 5.36 6.30 -17.20
N SER A 81 5.68 6.58 -18.47
CA SER A 81 5.85 7.96 -18.95
C SER A 81 4.49 8.67 -19.13
N LEU A 82 4.38 9.89 -18.60
CA LEU A 82 3.25 10.80 -18.86
C LEU A 82 3.50 11.58 -20.15
N GLU A 83 2.95 11.08 -21.27
CA GLU A 83 3.22 11.58 -22.60
C GLU A 83 2.52 12.91 -22.89
N ASP A 84 1.27 13.05 -22.45
CA ASP A 84 0.41 14.18 -22.81
C ASP A 84 -0.65 14.44 -21.74
N ILE A 85 -1.10 15.70 -21.60
CA ILE A 85 -2.20 16.06 -20.70
C ILE A 85 -3.27 16.86 -21.43
N PHE A 86 -4.50 16.37 -21.38
CA PHE A 86 -5.67 17.04 -21.97
C PHE A 86 -6.69 17.45 -20.91
N GLU A 87 -7.41 18.54 -21.17
CA GLU A 87 -8.40 19.08 -20.24
C GLU A 87 -9.63 19.60 -20.97
N CYS A 88 -10.82 19.22 -20.49
CA CYS A 88 -12.10 19.75 -20.96
C CYS A 88 -12.86 20.44 -19.81
N LYS A 89 -14.14 20.78 -20.00
CA LYS A 89 -14.95 21.43 -18.95
C LYS A 89 -15.21 20.53 -17.73
N SER A 90 -15.32 19.22 -17.91
CA SER A 90 -15.73 18.27 -16.86
C SER A 90 -14.63 17.31 -16.39
N HIS A 91 -13.57 17.11 -17.17
CA HIS A 91 -12.53 16.11 -16.91
C HIS A 91 -11.13 16.65 -17.20
N LEU A 92 -10.17 16.01 -16.54
CA LEU A 92 -8.75 15.98 -16.85
C LEU A 92 -8.41 14.59 -17.39
N TYR A 93 -7.53 14.52 -18.38
CA TYR A 93 -7.07 13.27 -19.00
C TYR A 93 -5.54 13.23 -19.00
N LEU A 94 -4.96 12.22 -18.36
CA LEU A 94 -3.53 11.94 -18.39
C LEU A 94 -3.29 10.85 -19.44
N VAL A 95 -2.58 11.16 -20.52
CA VAL A 95 -2.22 10.22 -21.58
C VAL A 95 -0.87 9.62 -21.24
N MET A 96 -0.87 8.34 -20.92
CA MET A 96 0.27 7.60 -20.41
C MET A 96 0.74 6.55 -21.41
N GLN A 97 2.03 6.25 -21.36
CA GLN A 97 2.62 5.10 -22.05
C GLN A 97 1.84 3.83 -21.71
N LEU A 98 1.37 3.11 -22.73
CA LEU A 98 0.76 1.79 -22.52
C LEU A 98 1.82 0.78 -22.04
N VAL A 99 1.42 -0.02 -21.07
CA VAL A 99 2.18 -1.14 -20.49
C VAL A 99 1.27 -2.37 -20.55
N SER A 100 1.75 -3.49 -21.09
CA SER A 100 0.88 -4.60 -21.49
C SER A 100 1.48 -6.00 -21.28
N GLY A 101 2.47 -6.14 -20.39
CA GLY A 101 3.06 -7.42 -19.99
C GLY A 101 2.38 -8.11 -18.80
N GLY A 102 1.29 -7.54 -18.27
CA GLY A 102 0.58 -8.07 -17.10
C GLY A 102 1.18 -7.66 -15.75
N GLU A 103 0.55 -8.14 -14.68
CA GLU A 103 0.91 -7.85 -13.29
C GLU A 103 2.11 -8.68 -12.81
N LEU A 104 2.84 -8.15 -11.82
CA LEU A 104 4.06 -8.73 -11.27
C LEU A 104 3.94 -10.22 -10.89
N PHE A 105 2.89 -10.59 -10.16
CA PHE A 105 2.75 -11.93 -9.57
C PHE A 105 2.17 -12.96 -10.54
N ASP A 106 1.25 -12.60 -11.43
CA ASP A 106 0.75 -13.47 -12.50
C ASP A 106 1.92 -13.97 -13.35
N ARG A 107 2.83 -13.07 -13.72
CA ARG A 107 4.03 -13.36 -14.52
C ARG A 107 5.04 -14.28 -13.83
N ILE A 108 5.06 -14.33 -12.49
CA ILE A 108 5.85 -15.32 -11.72
C ILE A 108 5.09 -16.66 -11.66
N VAL A 109 3.76 -16.60 -11.58
CA VAL A 109 2.86 -17.76 -11.57
C VAL A 109 2.86 -18.55 -12.89
N GLU A 110 3.08 -17.86 -14.01
CA GLU A 110 3.16 -18.39 -15.38
C GLU A 110 4.54 -18.92 -15.79
N LYS A 111 5.62 -18.54 -15.09
CA LYS A 111 6.96 -19.10 -15.33
C LYS A 111 7.01 -20.61 -15.04
N GLY A 112 8.06 -21.28 -15.51
CA GLY A 112 8.43 -22.64 -15.09
C GLY A 112 9.73 -22.72 -14.27
N PHE A 113 10.42 -21.59 -14.11
CA PHE A 113 11.70 -21.47 -13.42
C PHE A 113 11.82 -20.04 -12.87
N TYR A 114 12.26 -19.90 -11.62
CA TYR A 114 12.36 -18.61 -10.93
C TYR A 114 13.28 -18.74 -9.70
N THR A 115 14.16 -17.76 -9.51
CA THR A 115 15.28 -17.79 -8.56
C THR A 115 15.36 -16.51 -7.72
N GLU A 116 16.21 -16.50 -6.68
CA GLU A 116 16.51 -15.24 -5.98
C GLU A 116 17.16 -14.21 -6.91
N LYS A 117 17.96 -14.63 -7.91
CA LYS A 117 18.53 -13.69 -8.88
C LYS A 117 17.47 -13.04 -9.77
N ASP A 118 16.35 -13.69 -10.01
CA ASP A 118 15.21 -13.07 -10.71
C ASP A 118 14.50 -12.06 -9.81
N ALA A 119 14.29 -12.39 -8.53
CA ALA A 119 13.74 -11.47 -7.53
C ALA A 119 14.65 -10.23 -7.34
N SER A 120 15.96 -10.44 -7.19
CA SER A 120 16.98 -9.40 -7.01
C SER A 120 17.04 -8.43 -8.19
N LYS A 121 17.13 -8.92 -9.44
CA LYS A 121 17.09 -8.08 -10.66
C LYS A 121 15.79 -7.27 -10.77
N LEU A 122 14.68 -7.78 -10.25
CA LEU A 122 13.39 -7.09 -10.28
C LEU A 122 13.32 -6.00 -9.19
N ILE A 123 13.77 -6.31 -7.97
CA ILE A 123 13.91 -5.34 -6.89
C ILE A 123 14.91 -4.24 -7.23
N GLN A 124 16.03 -4.55 -7.91
CA GLN A 124 17.00 -3.56 -8.41
C GLN A 124 16.32 -2.51 -9.31
N GLN A 125 15.53 -2.94 -10.30
CA GLN A 125 14.78 -2.03 -11.19
C GLN A 125 13.75 -1.16 -10.45
N ILE A 126 13.12 -1.68 -9.39
CA ILE A 126 12.20 -0.92 -8.54
C ILE A 126 12.99 0.08 -7.70
N LEU A 127 14.11 -0.31 -7.10
CA LEU A 127 14.99 0.55 -6.31
C LEU A 127 15.55 1.71 -7.15
N ASP A 128 16.01 1.46 -8.38
CA ASP A 128 16.50 2.50 -9.29
C ASP A 128 15.40 3.52 -9.62
N ALA A 129 14.20 3.03 -9.94
CA ALA A 129 13.04 3.88 -10.23
C ALA A 129 12.61 4.71 -9.01
N VAL A 130 12.56 4.11 -7.82
CA VAL A 130 12.16 4.80 -6.59
C VAL A 130 13.27 5.76 -6.12
N LYS A 131 14.55 5.42 -6.30
CA LYS A 131 15.67 6.36 -6.11
C LYS A 131 15.53 7.57 -7.03
N TYR A 132 15.23 7.37 -8.32
CA TYR A 132 14.99 8.47 -9.26
C TYR A 132 13.84 9.39 -8.80
N LEU A 133 12.71 8.82 -8.34
CA LEU A 133 11.62 9.61 -7.74
C LEU A 133 12.08 10.38 -6.50
N HIS A 134 12.83 9.73 -5.61
CA HIS A 134 13.35 10.32 -4.39
C HIS A 134 14.33 11.47 -4.69
N ASP A 135 15.22 11.31 -5.66
CA ASP A 135 16.17 12.35 -6.09
C ASP A 135 15.45 13.56 -6.72
N MET A 136 14.28 13.34 -7.34
CA MET A 136 13.34 14.40 -7.76
C MET A 136 12.49 14.99 -6.63
N GLY A 137 12.66 14.54 -5.37
CA GLY A 137 11.92 15.03 -4.19
C GLY A 137 10.52 14.41 -4.02
N ILE A 138 10.24 13.32 -4.73
CA ILE A 138 8.93 12.66 -4.81
C ILE A 138 8.93 11.41 -3.91
N VAL A 139 7.76 11.02 -3.41
CA VAL A 139 7.53 9.81 -2.61
C VAL A 139 6.28 9.14 -3.17
N HIS A 140 6.34 7.85 -3.46
CA HIS A 140 5.27 7.11 -4.16
C HIS A 140 4.05 6.87 -3.26
N ARG A 141 4.30 6.47 -2.00
CA ARG A 141 3.32 6.25 -0.91
C ARG A 141 2.35 5.07 -1.08
N ASP A 142 2.18 4.59 -2.31
CA ASP A 142 1.30 3.47 -2.68
C ASP A 142 2.07 2.41 -3.50
N LEU A 143 3.27 2.00 -3.06
CA LEU A 143 4.00 0.91 -3.73
C LEU A 143 3.40 -0.43 -3.32
N LYS A 144 2.96 -1.20 -4.32
CA LYS A 144 2.27 -2.48 -4.17
C LYS A 144 2.27 -3.22 -5.53
N PRO A 145 2.04 -4.54 -5.59
CA PRO A 145 2.14 -5.35 -6.81
C PRO A 145 1.24 -4.87 -7.95
N GLU A 146 0.07 -4.31 -7.64
CA GLU A 146 -0.91 -3.84 -8.61
C GLU A 146 -0.41 -2.58 -9.37
N ASN A 147 0.56 -1.87 -8.79
CA ASN A 147 1.27 -0.73 -9.39
C ASN A 147 2.61 -1.14 -10.04
N LEU A 148 2.87 -2.45 -10.20
CA LEU A 148 4.10 -3.02 -10.76
C LEU A 148 3.77 -3.94 -11.95
N LEU A 149 3.92 -3.39 -13.15
CA LEU A 149 3.47 -4.01 -14.40
C LEU A 149 4.65 -4.30 -15.32
N TYR A 150 4.69 -5.46 -15.98
CA TYR A 150 5.70 -5.75 -16.99
C TYR A 150 5.45 -4.93 -18.27
N TYR A 151 6.51 -4.36 -18.87
CA TYR A 151 6.39 -3.54 -20.08
C TYR A 151 5.66 -4.27 -21.22
N SER A 152 6.10 -5.49 -21.54
CA SER A 152 5.58 -6.34 -22.61
C SER A 152 5.51 -7.81 -22.16
N MET A 153 4.93 -8.67 -22.99
CA MET A 153 4.81 -10.11 -22.70
C MET A 153 6.12 -10.89 -22.92
N ASP A 154 7.18 -10.24 -23.41
CA ASP A 154 8.48 -10.85 -23.68
C ASP A 154 9.14 -11.34 -22.36
N GLU A 155 9.91 -12.44 -22.41
CA GLU A 155 10.45 -13.09 -21.20
C GLU A 155 11.43 -12.20 -20.41
N ASP A 156 12.19 -11.37 -21.13
CA ASP A 156 13.16 -10.40 -20.62
C ASP A 156 12.56 -9.01 -20.38
N SER A 157 11.23 -8.86 -20.47
CA SER A 157 10.56 -7.58 -20.22
C SER A 157 10.93 -7.00 -18.86
N LYS A 158 11.35 -5.74 -18.87
CA LYS A 158 11.52 -4.91 -17.67
C LYS A 158 10.21 -4.69 -16.90
N ILE A 159 10.34 -4.39 -15.61
CA ILE A 159 9.22 -3.95 -14.74
C ILE A 159 9.00 -2.44 -14.87
N MET A 160 7.75 -1.97 -14.73
CA MET A 160 7.34 -0.58 -14.83
C MET A 160 6.50 -0.19 -13.60
N ILE A 161 6.86 0.89 -12.92
CA ILE A 161 6.05 1.49 -11.86
C ILE A 161 4.96 2.37 -12.48
N SER A 162 3.69 2.08 -12.18
CA SER A 162 2.52 2.85 -12.57
C SER A 162 1.94 3.68 -11.41
N ASP A 163 1.02 4.59 -11.74
CA ASP A 163 0.14 5.32 -10.80
C ASP A 163 0.74 6.14 -9.62
N PHE A 164 2.06 6.28 -9.55
CA PHE A 164 2.83 7.20 -8.70
C PHE A 164 2.34 8.66 -8.61
N GLY A 165 1.49 9.10 -9.54
CA GLY A 165 1.27 10.51 -9.82
C GLY A 165 0.15 11.23 -9.09
N LEU A 166 -0.77 10.51 -8.44
CA LEU A 166 -1.99 11.10 -7.86
C LEU A 166 -2.31 10.59 -6.43
N SER A 167 -1.43 9.78 -5.81
CA SER A 167 -1.67 9.14 -4.50
C SER A 167 -1.98 10.14 -3.37
N LYS A 168 -1.39 11.34 -3.45
CA LYS A 168 -1.63 12.46 -2.52
C LYS A 168 -3.04 13.08 -2.65
N ILE A 169 -3.72 12.91 -3.78
CA ILE A 169 -5.03 13.52 -4.07
C ILE A 169 -6.15 12.65 -3.50
N GLU A 170 -6.03 11.33 -3.61
CA GLU A 170 -6.86 10.38 -2.84
C GLU A 170 -6.54 10.46 -1.33
N GLY A 171 -5.28 10.80 -1.00
CA GLY A 171 -4.80 11.18 0.34
C GLY A 171 -5.31 12.52 0.91
N SER A 172 -6.50 12.98 0.53
CA SER A 172 -7.30 13.91 1.36
C SER A 172 -8.55 13.26 1.98
N GLY A 173 -8.75 11.95 1.77
CA GLY A 173 -9.07 11.13 2.93
C GLY A 173 -7.92 11.27 3.94
N SER A 174 -8.19 11.14 5.23
CA SER A 174 -7.12 11.09 6.24
C SER A 174 -6.20 9.89 5.98
N VAL A 175 -5.12 9.75 6.75
CA VAL A 175 -4.22 8.56 6.74
C VAL A 175 -4.98 7.21 6.73
N MET A 176 -6.21 7.21 7.27
CA MET A 176 -7.15 6.09 7.22
C MET A 176 -7.50 5.62 5.79
N SER A 177 -7.43 6.43 4.73
CA SER A 177 -7.73 5.97 3.36
C SER A 177 -6.62 5.09 2.77
N THR A 178 -5.35 5.44 2.99
CA THR A 178 -4.20 4.61 2.63
C THR A 178 -4.17 3.32 3.46
N ALA A 179 -4.37 3.43 4.78
CA ALA A 179 -4.47 2.27 5.67
C ALA A 179 -5.71 1.40 5.41
N CYS A 180 -6.72 1.92 4.72
CA CYS A 180 -7.92 1.20 4.31
C CYS A 180 -7.67 0.27 3.12
N GLY A 181 -6.98 0.75 2.08
CA GLY A 181 -6.96 0.09 0.77
C GLY A 181 -6.23 -1.27 0.75
N THR A 182 -4.99 -1.29 1.25
CA THR A 182 -4.19 -2.51 1.35
C THR A 182 -3.16 -2.38 2.47
N PRO A 183 -3.50 -2.71 3.73
CA PRO A 183 -2.67 -2.36 4.88
C PRO A 183 -1.29 -3.01 4.91
N GLY A 184 -1.12 -4.22 4.33
CA GLY A 184 0.13 -4.99 4.41
C GLY A 184 1.38 -4.32 3.82
N TYR A 185 1.23 -3.40 2.87
CA TYR A 185 2.36 -2.66 2.26
C TYR A 185 2.66 -1.31 2.96
N VAL A 186 1.84 -0.91 3.93
CA VAL A 186 1.89 0.43 4.55
C VAL A 186 2.90 0.45 5.70
N ALA A 187 3.78 1.46 5.72
CA ALA A 187 4.84 1.58 6.72
C ALA A 187 4.31 1.88 8.15
N PRO A 188 5.00 1.46 9.22
CA PRO A 188 4.53 1.60 10.60
C PRO A 188 4.30 3.06 11.01
N GLU A 189 5.16 3.98 10.55
CA GLU A 189 5.01 5.41 10.82
C GLU A 189 3.77 6.03 10.14
N VAL A 190 3.33 5.47 9.00
CA VAL A 190 2.09 5.90 8.32
C VAL A 190 0.90 5.41 9.14
N LEU A 191 0.83 4.14 9.52
CA LEU A 191 -0.26 3.63 10.39
C LEU A 191 -0.35 4.40 11.73
N ALA A 192 0.81 4.74 12.31
CA ALA A 192 0.91 5.53 13.54
C ALA A 192 0.59 7.03 13.35
N GLN A 193 0.17 7.47 12.16
CA GLN A 193 -0.17 8.85 11.80
C GLN A 193 0.96 9.86 12.07
N LYS A 194 2.22 9.41 12.03
CA LYS A 194 3.40 10.25 12.22
C LYS A 194 3.76 11.00 10.92
N PRO A 195 4.54 12.09 11.00
CA PRO A 195 5.21 12.64 9.82
C PRO A 195 6.09 11.56 9.16
N TYR A 196 5.86 11.31 7.88
CA TYR A 196 6.54 10.27 7.11
C TYR A 196 7.33 10.86 5.93
N SER A 197 8.31 10.10 5.45
CA SER A 197 9.31 10.55 4.46
C SER A 197 9.40 9.59 3.28
N LYS A 198 10.47 9.72 2.48
CA LYS A 198 10.92 8.74 1.48
C LYS A 198 10.98 7.29 1.99
N ALA A 199 11.25 7.09 3.29
CA ALA A 199 11.43 5.78 3.90
C ALA A 199 10.20 4.86 3.82
N VAL A 200 8.99 5.40 3.58
CA VAL A 200 7.78 4.56 3.43
C VAL A 200 7.84 3.70 2.17
N ASP A 201 8.42 4.22 1.09
CA ASP A 201 8.57 3.49 -0.16
C ASP A 201 9.56 2.32 0.02
N CYS A 202 10.62 2.53 0.79
CA CYS A 202 11.60 1.48 1.14
C CYS A 202 10.96 0.32 1.90
N TRP A 203 10.06 0.61 2.85
CA TRP A 203 9.29 -0.42 3.57
C TRP A 203 8.44 -1.25 2.62
N SER A 204 7.68 -0.60 1.73
CA SER A 204 6.85 -1.30 0.74
C SER A 204 7.69 -2.18 -0.19
N ILE A 205 8.89 -1.74 -0.60
CA ILE A 205 9.84 -2.55 -1.38
C ILE A 205 10.31 -3.78 -0.58
N GLY A 206 10.55 -3.65 0.72
CA GLY A 206 10.88 -4.79 1.60
C GLY A 206 9.74 -5.81 1.67
N VAL A 207 8.49 -5.36 1.84
CA VAL A 207 7.30 -6.23 1.81
C VAL A 207 7.13 -6.92 0.46
N ILE A 208 7.39 -6.22 -0.66
CA ILE A 208 7.38 -6.80 -2.00
C ILE A 208 8.50 -7.84 -2.16
N ALA A 209 9.72 -7.55 -1.69
CA ALA A 209 10.85 -8.48 -1.73
C ALA A 209 10.57 -9.77 -0.93
N TYR A 210 9.91 -9.65 0.23
CA TYR A 210 9.46 -10.80 1.02
C TYR A 210 8.53 -11.71 0.19
N ILE A 211 7.44 -11.15 -0.38
CA ILE A 211 6.47 -11.93 -1.17
C ILE A 211 7.12 -12.52 -2.43
N LEU A 212 8.07 -11.80 -3.05
CA LEU A 212 8.81 -12.28 -4.23
C LEU A 212 9.70 -13.50 -3.93
N LEU A 213 9.96 -13.84 -2.67
CA LEU A 213 10.82 -14.95 -2.26
C LEU A 213 10.08 -16.12 -1.63
N CYS A 214 8.91 -15.90 -1.03
CA CYS A 214 8.12 -16.96 -0.38
C CYS A 214 6.67 -17.12 -0.91
N GLY A 215 6.15 -16.12 -1.64
CA GLY A 215 4.79 -16.12 -2.20
C GLY A 215 3.66 -15.82 -1.21
N TYR A 216 3.94 -15.31 -0.01
CA TYR A 216 2.94 -14.85 0.97
C TYR A 216 3.35 -13.51 1.61
N PRO A 217 2.39 -12.69 2.08
CA PRO A 217 2.70 -11.42 2.75
C PRO A 217 3.31 -11.65 4.15
N PRO A 218 4.28 -10.82 4.57
CA PRO A 218 4.90 -10.92 5.90
C PRO A 218 3.97 -10.55 7.06
N PHE A 219 2.90 -9.80 6.77
CA PHE A 219 1.88 -9.42 7.75
C PHE A 219 0.51 -9.88 7.25
N TYR A 220 -0.15 -10.73 8.03
CA TYR A 220 -1.50 -11.22 7.76
C TYR A 220 -2.18 -11.71 9.04
N ASP A 221 -3.39 -11.21 9.30
CA ASP A 221 -4.37 -11.79 10.22
C ASP A 221 -5.78 -11.49 9.66
N GLU A 222 -6.77 -12.33 9.96
CA GLU A 222 -8.16 -12.10 9.55
C GLU A 222 -8.84 -10.93 10.29
N ASN A 223 -8.20 -10.43 11.36
CA ASN A 223 -8.60 -9.25 12.12
C ASN A 223 -7.65 -8.07 11.87
N ASP A 224 -8.15 -7.05 11.16
CA ASP A 224 -7.45 -5.79 10.87
C ASP A 224 -6.65 -5.24 12.07
N ALA A 225 -7.21 -5.31 13.28
CA ALA A 225 -6.57 -4.75 14.48
C ALA A 225 -5.25 -5.45 14.84
N LYS A 226 -5.17 -6.77 14.65
CA LYS A 226 -3.94 -7.53 14.85
C LYS A 226 -2.96 -7.35 13.70
N LEU A 227 -3.46 -7.27 12.46
CA LEU A 227 -2.64 -6.96 11.29
C LEU A 227 -1.95 -5.59 11.46
N PHE A 228 -2.69 -4.59 11.93
CA PHE A 228 -2.10 -3.29 12.30
C PHE A 228 -1.12 -3.41 13.47
N GLU A 229 -1.38 -4.26 14.47
CA GLU A 229 -0.45 -4.49 15.59
C GLU A 229 0.88 -5.10 15.13
N GLN A 230 0.84 -6.15 14.28
CA GLN A 230 2.02 -6.76 13.65
C GLN A 230 2.86 -5.70 12.93
N ILE A 231 2.24 -4.93 12.03
CA ILE A 231 2.93 -3.89 11.26
C ILE A 231 3.48 -2.79 12.19
N LEU A 232 2.71 -2.30 13.15
CA LEU A 232 3.15 -1.26 14.11
C LEU A 232 4.31 -1.71 15.01
N LYS A 233 4.52 -3.02 15.15
CA LYS A 233 5.67 -3.59 15.85
C LYS A 233 6.81 -4.03 14.93
N ALA A 234 6.55 -4.23 13.64
CA ALA A 234 7.38 -4.99 12.71
C ALA A 234 7.56 -6.47 13.15
N GLU A 235 6.50 -7.09 13.67
CA GLU A 235 6.44 -8.53 13.94
C GLU A 235 6.15 -9.29 12.64
N TYR A 236 7.20 -9.86 12.03
CA TYR A 236 7.16 -10.82 10.92
C TYR A 236 8.29 -11.85 11.11
N GLU A 237 8.13 -13.04 10.52
CA GLU A 237 9.10 -14.14 10.63
C GLU A 237 9.49 -14.70 9.25
N PHE A 238 10.55 -15.50 9.22
CA PHE A 238 11.04 -16.19 8.03
C PHE A 238 10.73 -17.70 8.18
N ASP A 239 9.45 -18.08 8.03
CA ASP A 239 8.94 -19.39 8.42
C ASP A 239 9.51 -20.57 7.62
N SER A 240 9.87 -21.65 8.33
CA SER A 240 10.07 -22.97 7.73
C SER A 240 8.74 -23.56 7.24
N PRO A 241 8.71 -24.28 6.10
CA PRO A 241 9.84 -24.64 5.24
C PRO A 241 10.13 -23.62 4.13
N TYR A 242 9.40 -22.51 4.06
CA TYR A 242 9.43 -21.60 2.90
C TYR A 242 10.73 -20.80 2.80
N TRP A 243 11.35 -20.49 3.94
CA TRP A 243 12.58 -19.69 4.03
C TRP A 243 13.85 -20.50 4.32
N ASP A 244 13.75 -21.82 4.48
CA ASP A 244 14.88 -22.72 4.74
C ASP A 244 15.90 -22.70 3.58
N ASP A 245 15.39 -22.53 2.36
CA ASP A 245 16.16 -22.53 1.10
C ASP A 245 16.53 -21.12 0.59
N ILE A 246 16.12 -20.07 1.30
CA ILE A 246 16.37 -18.67 0.94
C ILE A 246 17.61 -18.15 1.67
N SER A 247 18.48 -17.45 0.95
CA SER A 247 19.76 -16.97 1.48
C SER A 247 19.60 -16.01 2.66
N ASP A 248 20.53 -16.09 3.60
CA ASP A 248 20.60 -15.14 4.72
C ASP A 248 20.90 -13.72 4.24
N SER A 249 21.47 -13.56 3.05
CA SER A 249 21.65 -12.24 2.41
C SER A 249 20.32 -11.66 1.90
N ALA A 250 19.39 -12.48 1.41
CA ALA A 250 18.04 -12.02 1.07
C ALA A 250 17.24 -11.64 2.32
N LYS A 251 17.39 -12.41 3.41
CA LYS A 251 16.77 -12.13 4.72
C LYS A 251 17.31 -10.82 5.32
N ASP A 252 18.64 -10.63 5.32
CA ASP A 252 19.30 -9.40 5.79
C ASP A 252 18.90 -8.17 4.97
N PHE A 253 18.79 -8.31 3.65
CA PHE A 253 18.27 -7.27 2.76
C PHE A 253 16.85 -6.83 3.15
N ILE A 254 15.96 -7.79 3.41
CA ILE A 254 14.59 -7.53 3.85
C ILE A 254 14.58 -6.85 5.21
N VAL A 255 15.36 -7.32 6.18
CA VAL A 255 15.44 -6.73 7.54
C VAL A 255 15.81 -5.25 7.47
N HIS A 256 16.79 -4.87 6.65
CA HIS A 256 17.19 -3.47 6.49
C HIS A 256 16.13 -2.57 5.80
N LEU A 257 15.22 -3.14 5.00
CA LEU A 257 14.09 -2.41 4.40
C LEU A 257 12.82 -2.42 5.26
N MET A 258 12.58 -3.48 6.02
CA MET A 258 11.46 -3.65 6.95
C MET A 258 11.85 -3.29 8.41
N GLU A 259 12.88 -2.46 8.57
CA GLU A 259 13.22 -1.83 9.83
C GLU A 259 12.10 -0.83 10.24
N LYS A 260 11.73 -0.87 11.51
CA LYS A 260 10.64 -0.09 12.10
C LYS A 260 10.99 1.38 12.27
N ASP A 261 12.24 1.72 12.58
CA ASP A 261 12.70 3.10 12.67
C ASP A 261 13.07 3.64 11.28
N PRO A 262 12.33 4.61 10.71
CA PRO A 262 12.60 5.16 9.38
C PRO A 262 13.89 6.00 9.31
N SER A 263 14.64 6.17 10.41
CA SER A 263 16.00 6.72 10.44
C SER A 263 17.10 5.66 10.31
N GLN A 264 16.81 4.40 10.63
CA GLN A 264 17.74 3.27 10.52
C GLN A 264 17.47 2.44 9.24
N ARG A 265 16.20 2.41 8.79
CA ARG A 265 15.76 1.78 7.54
C ARG A 265 16.58 2.26 6.34
N TYR A 266 17.03 1.33 5.50
CA TYR A 266 17.81 1.65 4.30
C TYR A 266 17.05 2.56 3.32
N THR A 267 17.76 3.58 2.83
CA THR A 267 17.37 4.30 1.62
C THR A 267 17.56 3.42 0.38
N CYS A 268 16.91 3.77 -0.73
CA CYS A 268 17.11 3.05 -2.00
C CYS A 268 18.59 3.05 -2.45
N GLU A 269 19.37 4.10 -2.11
CA GLU A 269 20.80 4.17 -2.42
C GLU A 269 21.63 3.14 -1.63
N GLN A 270 21.32 2.94 -0.33
CA GLN A 270 21.96 1.89 0.47
C GLN A 270 21.52 0.48 0.02
N ALA A 271 20.24 0.30 -0.27
CA ALA A 271 19.68 -0.97 -0.73
C ALA A 271 20.27 -1.40 -2.10
N LEU A 272 20.54 -0.46 -3.01
CA LEU A 272 21.22 -0.72 -4.28
C LEU A 272 22.69 -1.15 -4.12
N GLN A 273 23.33 -0.86 -2.98
CA GLN A 273 24.70 -1.30 -2.67
C GLN A 273 24.74 -2.60 -1.83
N HIS A 274 23.58 -3.15 -1.46
CA HIS A 274 23.52 -4.37 -0.66
C HIS A 274 24.03 -5.60 -1.44
N PRO A 275 24.79 -6.54 -0.84
CA PRO A 275 25.35 -7.70 -1.55
C PRO A 275 24.33 -8.54 -2.35
N TRP A 276 23.10 -8.64 -1.87
CA TRP A 276 22.01 -9.35 -2.57
C TRP A 276 21.53 -8.66 -3.86
N ILE A 277 21.83 -7.37 -4.05
CA ILE A 277 21.47 -6.55 -5.22
C ILE A 277 22.69 -6.24 -6.10
N ALA A 278 23.84 -5.95 -5.49
CA ALA A 278 25.06 -5.50 -6.18
C ALA A 278 26.14 -6.58 -6.34
N GLY A 279 25.97 -7.76 -5.72
CA GLY A 279 26.93 -8.85 -5.73
C GLY A 279 26.29 -10.22 -5.96
N ASP A 280 27.08 -11.27 -5.76
CA ASP A 280 26.72 -12.65 -6.14
C ASP A 280 26.05 -13.48 -5.03
N THR A 281 25.48 -12.85 -3.98
CA THR A 281 24.90 -13.58 -2.84
C THR A 281 23.47 -14.10 -3.08
N ALA A 282 22.76 -13.56 -4.08
CA ALA A 282 21.45 -14.07 -4.50
C ALA A 282 21.59 -15.43 -5.20
N LEU A 283 20.84 -16.45 -4.77
CA LEU A 283 20.99 -17.83 -5.24
C LEU A 283 20.34 -18.11 -6.61
N ASP A 284 20.99 -18.97 -7.41
CA ASP A 284 20.44 -19.56 -8.65
C ASP A 284 19.49 -20.74 -8.38
N LYS A 285 19.09 -21.01 -7.12
CA LYS A 285 18.20 -22.12 -6.79
C LYS A 285 16.80 -21.86 -7.35
N ASN A 286 16.23 -22.82 -8.05
CA ASN A 286 14.83 -22.74 -8.50
C ASN A 286 13.90 -22.87 -7.29
N ILE A 287 13.23 -21.77 -6.94
CA ILE A 287 12.24 -21.69 -5.84
C ILE A 287 10.79 -21.63 -6.37
N HIS A 288 10.62 -21.70 -7.71
CA HIS A 288 9.35 -21.49 -8.41
C HIS A 288 8.17 -22.33 -7.93
N GLU A 289 8.39 -23.61 -7.61
CA GLU A 289 7.30 -24.50 -7.19
C GLU A 289 6.66 -24.03 -5.88
N SER A 290 7.49 -23.72 -4.87
CA SER A 290 7.02 -23.19 -3.59
C SER A 290 6.39 -21.80 -3.75
N VAL A 291 7.12 -20.86 -4.37
CA VAL A 291 6.69 -19.47 -4.52
C VAL A 291 5.40 -19.38 -5.33
N SER A 292 5.33 -20.02 -6.51
CA SER A 292 4.13 -19.93 -7.35
C SER A 292 2.93 -20.66 -6.73
N ALA A 293 3.14 -21.72 -5.94
CA ALA A 293 2.07 -22.37 -5.18
C ALA A 293 1.52 -21.47 -4.06
N GLN A 294 2.38 -20.77 -3.31
CA GLN A 294 1.91 -19.79 -2.31
C GLN A 294 1.25 -18.58 -2.97
N ILE A 295 1.81 -18.04 -4.07
CA ILE A 295 1.15 -16.94 -4.81
C ILE A 295 -0.24 -17.39 -5.27
N LYS A 296 -0.37 -18.56 -5.90
CA LYS A 296 -1.69 -19.14 -6.28
C LYS A 296 -2.61 -19.28 -5.06
N LYS A 297 -2.13 -19.81 -3.94
CA LYS A 297 -2.94 -20.03 -2.72
C LYS A 297 -3.43 -18.73 -2.07
N ASN A 298 -2.58 -17.71 -2.00
CA ASN A 298 -2.84 -16.46 -1.28
C ASN A 298 -3.52 -15.42 -2.16
N PHE A 299 -3.18 -15.36 -3.45
CA PHE A 299 -3.71 -14.37 -4.41
C PHE A 299 -4.80 -14.92 -5.35
N ALA A 300 -5.05 -16.25 -5.47
CA ALA A 300 -6.27 -16.74 -6.13
C ALA A 300 -7.50 -16.81 -5.20
N LYS A 301 -7.30 -16.80 -3.87
CA LYS A 301 -8.37 -16.45 -2.92
C LYS A 301 -8.83 -14.99 -3.11
N SER A 302 -7.90 -14.13 -3.50
CA SER A 302 -8.13 -12.71 -3.78
C SER A 302 -8.92 -12.50 -5.07
N LYS A 303 -10.26 -12.60 -4.96
CA LYS A 303 -11.17 -11.92 -5.90
C LYS A 303 -11.09 -10.40 -5.73
N TRP A 304 -9.94 -9.81 -6.03
CA TRP A 304 -9.66 -8.37 -5.88
C TRP A 304 -10.26 -7.50 -6.99
N LYS A 305 -11.19 -8.04 -7.78
CA LYS A 305 -12.09 -7.24 -8.61
C LYS A 305 -13.20 -6.62 -7.75
N GLN A 306 -12.82 -5.52 -7.11
CA GLN A 306 -13.68 -4.45 -6.56
C GLN A 306 -14.71 -4.84 -5.47
N ALA A 307 -14.36 -4.60 -4.20
CA ALA A 307 -15.33 -4.24 -3.16
C ALA A 307 -14.63 -3.53 -2.00
N PHE A 308 -14.89 -2.24 -1.76
CA PHE A 308 -14.34 -1.53 -0.60
C PHE A 308 -15.42 -1.07 0.38
N ASN A 309 -15.16 -1.19 1.69
CA ASN A 309 -16.15 -0.96 2.74
C ASN A 309 -15.55 -0.24 3.96
N ALA A 310 -15.17 1.03 3.75
CA ALA A 310 -14.42 1.90 4.68
C ALA A 310 -14.99 2.01 6.11
N THR A 311 -16.27 1.68 6.30
CA THR A 311 -17.05 1.94 7.52
C THR A 311 -16.62 1.08 8.72
N ALA A 312 -15.97 -0.07 8.51
CA ALA A 312 -15.60 -1.00 9.57
C ALA A 312 -14.42 -0.50 10.43
N VAL A 313 -13.28 -0.23 9.78
CA VAL A 313 -11.99 0.10 10.42
C VAL A 313 -12.10 1.33 11.33
N VAL A 314 -12.76 2.38 10.85
CA VAL A 314 -12.94 3.65 11.58
C VAL A 314 -13.67 3.46 12.92
N ARG A 315 -14.57 2.46 13.01
CA ARG A 315 -15.31 2.13 14.24
C ARG A 315 -14.46 1.37 15.25
N HIS A 316 -13.46 0.61 14.79
CA HIS A 316 -12.54 -0.13 15.67
C HIS A 316 -11.48 0.81 16.27
N MET A 317 -10.80 1.62 15.45
CA MET A 317 -9.71 2.50 15.93
C MET A 317 -10.17 3.53 16.98
N ARG A 318 -11.42 4.02 16.90
CA ARG A 318 -11.99 4.89 17.94
C ARG A 318 -12.11 4.24 19.33
N ARG A 319 -12.16 2.90 19.42
CA ARG A 319 -12.15 2.21 20.73
C ARG A 319 -10.76 2.16 21.34
N LEU A 320 -9.73 1.92 20.53
CA LEU A 320 -8.33 1.86 20.99
C LEU A 320 -7.84 3.21 21.54
N GLN A 321 -8.28 4.32 20.94
CA GLN A 321 -8.00 5.68 21.45
C GLN A 321 -8.73 6.03 22.76
N LEU A 322 -9.77 5.30 23.15
CA LEU A 322 -10.51 5.52 24.40
C LEU A 322 -9.97 4.69 25.58
N GLY A 323 -9.07 3.74 25.34
CA GLY A 323 -8.54 2.84 26.37
C GLY A 323 -7.35 3.39 27.19
N THR A 324 -6.83 4.58 26.87
CA THR A 324 -5.53 5.08 27.35
C THR A 324 -5.58 6.46 28.03
N SER A 325 -6.74 6.88 28.53
CA SER A 325 -6.92 8.20 29.17
C SER A 325 -7.86 8.18 30.39
N GLN A 326 -7.56 7.39 31.45
CA GLN A 326 -8.27 7.56 32.74
C GLN A 326 -7.51 7.10 34.01
N GLU A 327 -6.33 7.67 34.29
CA GLU A 327 -5.80 7.73 35.65
C GLU A 327 -5.34 9.16 36.00
N GLY A 328 -5.61 9.59 37.24
CA GLY A 328 -5.01 10.80 37.83
C GLY A 328 -5.92 12.03 37.97
N GLN A 329 -6.76 12.06 39.02
CA GLN A 329 -6.70 13.03 40.15
C GLN A 329 -8.04 13.12 40.92
N MET A 330 -7.95 13.34 42.25
CA MET A 330 -9.09 13.59 43.14
C MET A 330 -9.04 15.02 43.69
N GLN A 331 -10.19 15.69 43.83
CA GLN A 331 -10.79 16.10 45.13
C GLN A 331 -11.84 17.22 44.98
N SER A 332 -13.06 16.99 45.53
CA SER A 332 -13.99 17.98 46.15
C SER A 332 -14.51 19.19 45.33
N THR A 333 -15.71 19.78 45.52
CA THR A 333 -16.78 19.70 46.54
C THR A 333 -18.21 19.73 45.92
N LEU A 334 -19.23 19.41 46.74
CA LEU A 334 -20.69 19.59 46.51
C LEU A 334 -21.14 21.09 46.68
N PRO A 335 -22.40 21.53 46.39
CA PRO A 335 -23.68 20.78 46.47
C PRO A 335 -24.80 21.04 45.41
N SER A 336 -25.92 20.31 45.59
CA SER A 336 -27.24 20.32 44.92
C SER A 336 -28.16 21.49 45.39
N PRO A 337 -29.52 21.56 45.17
CA PRO A 337 -30.51 20.64 44.56
C PRO A 337 -31.40 21.28 43.44
N CYS A 338 -32.32 20.57 42.76
CA CYS A 338 -33.76 20.39 43.07
C CYS A 338 -34.48 19.82 41.80
N HIS A 339 -35.77 19.44 41.75
CA HIS A 339 -36.68 18.64 42.60
C HIS A 339 -38.01 18.48 41.81
N GLY A 340 -38.81 17.42 42.02
CA GLY A 340 -40.14 17.25 41.39
C GLY A 340 -40.17 16.52 40.03
N GLN A 341 -41.19 15.75 39.62
CA GLN A 341 -41.95 14.63 40.24
C GLN A 341 -43.28 14.43 39.47
N LEU A 342 -43.40 13.28 38.77
CA LEU A 342 -44.61 12.61 38.25
C LEU A 342 -45.61 13.32 37.30
N LEU A 343 -45.98 12.61 36.21
CA LEU A 343 -47.35 12.12 35.96
C LEU A 343 -47.37 11.00 34.88
N LEU A 344 -48.38 10.13 34.95
CA LEU A 344 -48.73 8.93 34.14
C LEU A 344 -50.27 8.77 34.20
N PRO A 345 -50.97 7.80 33.56
CA PRO A 345 -50.54 6.67 32.70
C PRO A 345 -50.61 7.02 31.19
N GLU A 346 -50.98 6.25 30.15
CA GLU A 346 -51.66 4.95 29.87
C GLU A 346 -51.11 4.35 28.55
N GLY A 347 -51.25 3.07 28.19
CA GLY A 347 -51.82 1.89 28.86
C GLY A 347 -51.65 0.61 27.99
N GLU A 348 -52.02 -0.57 28.52
CA GLU A 348 -52.18 -1.91 27.86
C GLU A 348 -50.91 -2.54 27.19
N GLU A 349 -50.37 -3.68 27.67
CA GLU A 349 -50.79 -5.09 27.50
C GLU A 349 -50.47 -5.70 26.11
N GLU A 350 -50.13 -6.98 25.92
CA GLU A 350 -49.86 -8.10 26.88
C GLU A 350 -48.34 -8.17 27.22
N GLU A 351 -47.60 -9.25 27.56
CA GLU A 351 -47.84 -10.69 27.81
C GLU A 351 -46.76 -11.22 28.80
N SER A 352 -46.82 -12.51 29.13
CA SER A 352 -45.91 -13.32 29.94
C SER A 352 -44.91 -14.13 29.06
N SER A 353 -44.15 -15.17 29.46
CA SER A 353 -44.09 -15.98 30.69
C SER A 353 -42.75 -16.76 30.79
N LEU A 354 -42.23 -16.98 32.02
CA LEU A 354 -41.29 -18.05 32.42
C LEU A 354 -39.85 -18.02 31.80
N ARG A 355 -38.76 -18.60 32.37
CA ARG A 355 -38.33 -18.89 33.76
C ARG A 355 -36.79 -19.09 33.79
N ARG A 356 -36.16 -18.73 34.94
CA ARG A 356 -35.18 -19.49 35.78
C ARG A 356 -34.46 -20.72 35.19
N GLU A 357 -33.22 -21.09 35.54
CA GLU A 357 -32.16 -20.67 36.51
C GLU A 357 -30.79 -20.95 35.83
N ASN A 358 -29.65 -20.28 36.05
CA ASN A 358 -28.93 -19.79 37.23
C ASN A 358 -28.21 -20.86 38.10
N SER A 359 -27.04 -21.32 37.63
CA SER A 359 -25.94 -21.91 38.41
C SER A 359 -24.64 -21.79 37.59
N GLY A 360 -23.42 -21.78 38.14
CA GLY A 360 -22.98 -21.69 39.54
C GLY A 360 -21.44 -21.70 39.58
N CYS A 361 -20.80 -20.89 40.42
CA CYS A 361 -19.33 -20.82 40.48
C CYS A 361 -18.73 -22.00 41.25
N SER A 362 -17.52 -22.46 40.87
CA SER A 362 -16.48 -22.95 41.79
C SER A 362 -15.10 -23.07 41.13
N GLU A 363 -14.09 -22.96 41.98
CA GLU A 363 -12.65 -23.22 41.81
C GLU A 363 -12.34 -24.61 41.20
N GLY A 364 -11.14 -24.91 40.66
CA GLY A 364 -9.88 -24.16 40.54
C GLY A 364 -8.68 -25.12 40.34
N VAL A 365 -7.46 -24.66 40.70
CA VAL A 365 -6.18 -25.43 40.73
C VAL A 365 -5.44 -25.58 39.37
N SER A 366 -4.11 -25.68 39.47
CA SER A 366 -3.06 -25.36 38.50
C SER A 366 -2.33 -26.57 37.91
N GLU A 367 -1.84 -26.41 36.67
CA GLU A 367 -0.49 -26.77 36.15
C GLU A 367 -0.47 -26.34 34.65
N GLY A 368 0.62 -25.95 34.01
CA GLY A 368 2.02 -25.83 34.43
C GLY A 368 2.95 -26.34 33.32
N ASN A 369 3.46 -25.46 32.43
CA ASN A 369 4.66 -25.71 31.61
C ASN A 369 5.17 -24.46 30.85
N ASP A 370 6.43 -24.13 31.14
CA ASP A 370 7.48 -23.39 30.44
C ASP A 370 7.25 -22.57 29.16
N ILE A 371 7.87 -21.38 29.17
CA ILE A 371 8.08 -20.46 28.05
C ILE A 371 9.52 -20.65 27.53
N GLN A 372 9.72 -20.79 26.21
CA GLN A 372 11.01 -20.56 25.56
C GLN A 372 10.92 -19.42 24.54
N ASN A 373 11.19 -18.20 25.01
CA ASN A 373 11.44 -17.05 24.14
C ASN A 373 12.85 -17.16 23.54
N CYS A 374 12.96 -17.39 22.24
CA CYS A 374 14.20 -17.22 21.49
C CYS A 374 14.30 -15.80 20.93
N THR A 375 14.71 -14.83 21.75
CA THR A 375 14.93 -13.44 21.32
C THR A 375 16.32 -13.29 20.70
N TYR A 376 16.40 -12.96 19.41
CA TYR A 376 17.69 -12.76 18.74
C TYR A 376 18.37 -11.45 19.20
N HIS A 377 19.45 -11.57 19.96
CA HIS A 377 20.34 -10.45 20.28
C HIS A 377 21.51 -10.38 19.30
N VAL A 378 21.57 -9.29 18.51
CA VAL A 378 22.70 -9.00 17.63
C VAL A 378 23.89 -8.51 18.46
N HIS A 379 25.02 -9.21 18.39
CA HIS A 379 26.29 -8.73 18.94
C HIS A 379 27.04 -7.86 17.91
N PRO A 380 27.52 -6.65 18.27
CA PRO A 380 28.31 -5.83 17.36
C PRO A 380 29.71 -6.45 17.16
N THR A 381 30.05 -6.77 15.91
CA THR A 381 31.39 -7.26 15.55
C THR A 381 32.43 -6.14 15.66
N SER A 382 33.62 -6.51 16.12
CA SER A 382 34.73 -5.55 16.33
C SER A 382 35.50 -5.27 15.05
N ARG A 383 36.05 -4.06 14.95
CA ARG A 383 36.99 -3.66 13.89
C ARG A 383 38.25 -4.53 13.89
N VAL A 384 38.70 -4.92 12.70
CA VAL A 384 40.12 -4.93 12.28
C VAL A 384 40.18 -4.27 10.92
#